data_AF-X1DC82-F1
#
_entry.id   AF-X1DC82-F1
#
_cell.length_a   1.000
_cell.length_b   1.000
_cell.length_c   1.000
_cell.angle_alpha   90.00
_cell.angle_beta   90.00
_cell.angle_gamma   90.00
#
_symmetry.space_group_name_H-M   'P 1'
#
loop_
_entity.id
_entity.type
_entity.pdbx_description
1 polymer ?
#
loop_
_entity_poly.entity_id
_entity_poly.type
_entity_poly.pdbx_seq_one_letter_code
_entity_poly.pdbx_strand_id
1 'polypeptide(L)'
;SGDMGIGNTTPSAAIGAVITGATLDEMVGRGTGVDDAGLARKREIVRRGIEVNKPNPENGLDVLAKVGGFEIGGIAGALLAGAFHRRAVVVDGFISTAGALIAHALCPTIKDYLFAGHCSEEPGHRIMLEYLGLEPILDLGMRLGEGTGATLAMGVMEA
;
A
#
# COMPACT_ATOMS: atom_id res chain seq x y z
N SER A 1 -1.84 -10.46 -3.70
CA SER A 1 -1.00 -10.36 -2.50
C SER A 1 -1.91 -10.22 -1.29
N GLY A 2 -1.37 -10.38 -0.10
CA GLY A 2 -2.10 -10.26 1.16
C GLY A 2 -1.09 -10.06 2.28
N ASP A 3 -1.57 -9.63 3.44
CA ASP A 3 -0.71 -9.37 4.59
C ASP A 3 -1.43 -9.69 5.90
N MET A 4 -0.64 -9.90 6.96
CA MET A 4 -1.10 -9.88 8.34
C MET A 4 -0.02 -9.25 9.23
N GLY A 5 -0.34 -8.12 9.87
CA GLY A 5 0.58 -7.44 10.79
C GLY A 5 -0.14 -6.43 11.68
N ILE A 6 0.11 -6.47 12.98
CA ILE A 6 -0.48 -5.47 13.89
C ILE A 6 0.28 -4.14 13.73
N GLY A 7 -0.45 -3.09 13.35
CA GLY A 7 0.10 -1.73 13.24
C GLY A 7 0.72 -1.39 11.87
N ASN A 8 0.70 -2.32 10.92
CA ASN A 8 1.23 -2.18 9.54
C ASN A 8 0.61 -1.01 8.73
N THR A 9 -0.60 -0.57 9.05
CA THR A 9 -1.19 0.63 8.40
C THR A 9 -0.40 1.92 8.67
N THR A 10 0.41 1.95 9.72
CA THR A 10 1.29 3.09 10.03
C THR A 10 2.47 3.20 9.05
N PRO A 11 3.33 2.17 8.86
CA PRO A 11 4.37 2.20 7.83
C PRO A 11 3.79 2.29 6.41
N SER A 12 2.64 1.67 6.12
CA SER A 12 1.98 1.84 4.81
C SER A 12 1.63 3.31 4.52
N ALA A 13 1.09 4.03 5.51
CA ALA A 13 0.81 5.46 5.36
C ALA A 13 2.09 6.30 5.22
N ALA A 14 3.17 5.94 5.91
CA ALA A 14 4.46 6.61 5.74
C ALA A 14 5.02 6.45 4.32
N ILE A 15 5.00 5.22 3.78
CA ILE A 15 5.42 4.93 2.40
C ILE A 15 4.56 5.71 1.41
N GLY A 16 3.23 5.67 1.58
CA GLY A 16 2.29 6.38 0.72
C GLY A 16 2.58 7.88 0.68
N ALA A 17 2.69 8.52 1.84
CA ALA A 17 2.95 9.95 1.93
C ALA A 17 4.29 10.33 1.29
N VAL A 18 5.34 9.54 1.55
CA VAL A 18 6.68 9.81 0.99
C VAL A 18 6.69 9.69 -0.52
N ILE A 19 6.16 8.60 -1.10
CA ILE A 19 6.25 8.34 -2.53
C ILE A 19 5.28 9.20 -3.35
N THR A 20 4.06 9.41 -2.85
CA THR A 20 3.01 10.16 -3.58
C THR A 20 3.10 11.67 -3.36
N GLY A 21 3.77 12.11 -2.28
CA GLY A 21 3.78 13.51 -1.86
C GLY A 21 2.49 13.97 -1.16
N ALA A 22 1.53 13.08 -0.92
CA ALA A 22 0.28 13.40 -0.25
C ALA A 22 0.49 13.77 1.23
N THR A 23 -0.43 14.57 1.76
CA THR A 23 -0.37 14.98 3.17
C THR A 23 -0.73 13.82 4.11
N LEU A 24 -0.31 13.92 5.38
CA LEU A 24 -0.66 12.90 6.38
C LEU A 24 -2.15 12.91 6.73
N ASP A 25 -2.85 14.02 6.52
CA ASP A 25 -4.29 14.10 6.74
C ASP A 25 -5.07 13.29 5.70
N GLU A 26 -4.57 13.27 4.46
CA GLU A 26 -5.11 12.48 3.35
C GLU A 26 -4.72 10.99 3.46
N MET A 27 -3.49 10.71 3.91
CA MET A 27 -2.92 9.38 3.88
C MET A 27 -3.27 8.52 5.10
N VAL A 28 -3.37 9.10 6.30
CA VAL A 28 -3.53 8.36 7.56
C VAL A 28 -5.01 8.17 7.90
N GLY A 29 -5.47 6.92 7.84
CA GLY A 29 -6.79 6.50 8.31
C GLY A 29 -6.83 5.89 9.71
N ARG A 30 -8.05 5.53 10.12
CA ARG A 30 -8.35 4.98 11.46
C ARG A 30 -8.01 3.50 11.61
N GLY A 31 -7.70 2.76 10.54
CA GLY A 31 -7.45 1.33 10.61
C GLY A 31 -8.63 0.58 11.22
N THR A 32 -8.34 -0.12 12.31
CA THR A 32 -9.30 -0.91 13.09
C THR A 32 -10.28 -0.09 13.94
N GLY A 33 -10.30 1.25 13.80
CA GLY A 33 -11.32 2.11 14.40
C GLY A 33 -10.84 2.95 15.58
N VAL A 34 -9.62 3.50 15.52
CA VAL A 34 -9.13 4.40 16.58
C VAL A 34 -9.98 5.68 16.68
N ASP A 35 -10.04 6.23 17.90
CA ASP A 35 -10.68 7.52 18.20
C ASP A 35 -9.87 8.71 17.64
N ASP A 36 -10.40 9.92 17.78
CA ASP A 36 -9.76 11.14 17.24
C ASP A 36 -8.38 11.39 17.84
N ALA A 37 -8.23 11.14 19.14
CA ALA A 37 -6.95 11.23 19.81
C ALA A 37 -5.95 10.18 19.28
N GLY A 38 -6.43 8.97 19.00
CA GLY A 38 -5.65 7.89 18.38
C GLY A 38 -5.24 8.21 16.95
N LEU A 39 -6.12 8.81 16.16
CA LEU A 39 -5.82 9.27 14.81
C LEU A 39 -4.75 10.36 14.82
N ALA A 40 -4.87 11.36 15.70
CA ALA A 40 -3.88 12.41 15.87
C ALA A 40 -2.50 11.85 16.29
N ARG A 41 -2.48 10.92 17.26
CA ARG A 41 -1.25 10.21 17.66
C ARG A 41 -0.64 9.43 16.50
N LYS A 42 -1.45 8.76 15.68
CA LYS A 42 -0.97 7.99 14.53
C LYS A 42 -0.33 8.91 13.49
N ARG A 43 -0.95 10.04 13.14
CA ARG A 43 -0.37 11.05 12.25
C ARG A 43 0.97 11.56 12.76
N GLU A 44 1.04 11.87 14.06
CA GLU A 44 2.25 12.32 14.71
C GLU A 44 3.38 11.29 14.66
N ILE A 45 3.08 10.01 14.88
CA ILE A 45 4.06 8.92 14.79
C ILE A 45 4.59 8.79 13.35
N VAL A 46 3.71 8.85 12.34
CA VAL A 46 4.11 8.80 10.92
C VAL A 46 5.01 9.99 10.58
N ARG A 47 4.60 11.20 10.97
CA ARG A 47 5.36 12.44 10.78
C ARG A 47 6.77 12.32 11.34
N ARG A 48 6.87 11.91 12.62
CA ARG A 48 8.15 11.73 13.30
C ARG A 48 9.02 10.68 12.61
N GLY A 49 8.43 9.57 12.16
CA GLY A 49 9.12 8.52 11.43
C GLY A 49 9.77 9.04 10.15
N ILE A 50 9.05 9.85 9.37
CA ILE A 50 9.55 10.47 8.14
C ILE A 50 10.65 11.49 8.45
N GLU A 51 10.44 12.39 9.42
CA GLU A 51 11.38 13.46 9.75
C GLU A 51 12.74 12.96 10.27
N VAL A 52 12.72 11.92 11.11
CA VAL A 52 13.94 11.33 11.67
C VAL A 52 14.73 10.60 10.60
N ASN A 53 14.06 9.82 9.74
CA ASN A 53 14.74 8.94 8.80
C ASN A 53 15.07 9.59 7.45
N LYS A 54 14.30 10.62 7.04
CA LYS A 54 14.47 11.35 5.76
C LYS A 54 14.61 10.38 4.56
N PRO A 55 13.57 9.56 4.28
CA PRO A 55 13.61 8.64 3.14
C PRO A 55 13.63 9.42 1.82
N ASN A 56 14.43 8.95 0.87
CA ASN A 56 14.45 9.47 -0.50
C ASN A 56 13.27 8.86 -1.29
N PRO A 57 12.28 9.66 -1.72
CA PRO A 57 11.10 9.13 -2.42
C PRO A 57 11.42 8.46 -3.76
N GLU A 58 12.54 8.80 -4.40
CA GLU A 58 12.96 8.21 -5.67
C GLU A 58 13.67 6.86 -5.51
N ASN A 59 13.95 6.43 -4.28
CA ASN A 59 14.61 5.16 -3.98
C ASN A 59 13.72 4.26 -3.12
N GLY A 60 12.97 3.35 -3.76
CA GLY A 60 12.05 2.45 -3.07
C GLY A 60 12.69 1.61 -1.97
N LEU A 61 13.96 1.20 -2.11
CA LEU A 61 14.66 0.45 -1.07
C LEU A 61 14.99 1.34 0.14
N ASP A 62 15.36 2.61 -0.09
CA ASP A 62 15.60 3.57 0.99
C ASP A 62 14.31 3.87 1.76
N VAL A 63 13.19 4.07 1.07
CA VAL A 63 11.87 4.24 1.69
C VAL A 63 11.50 3.01 2.54
N LEU A 64 11.59 1.82 1.96
CA LEU A 64 11.25 0.57 2.63
C LEU A 64 12.12 0.34 3.89
N ALA A 65 13.44 0.53 3.78
CA ALA A 65 14.38 0.29 4.86
C ALA A 65 14.21 1.26 6.04
N LYS A 66 13.75 2.49 5.77
CA LYS A 66 13.64 3.56 6.77
C LYS A 66 12.29 3.65 7.46
N VAL A 67 11.20 3.50 6.70
CA VAL A 67 9.84 3.73 7.19
C VAL A 67 8.84 2.63 6.84
N GLY A 68 9.31 1.55 6.23
CA GLY A 68 8.47 0.40 5.88
C GLY A 68 8.43 -0.70 6.95
N GLY A 69 8.11 -1.91 6.50
CA GLY A 69 8.04 -3.12 7.31
C GLY A 69 8.48 -4.34 6.51
N PHE A 70 8.87 -5.43 7.20
CA PHE A 70 9.35 -6.64 6.53
C PHE A 70 8.28 -7.27 5.65
N GLU A 71 7.04 -7.23 6.11
CA GLU A 71 5.86 -7.72 5.43
C GLU A 71 5.59 -6.94 4.13
N ILE A 72 5.73 -5.62 4.16
CA ILE A 72 5.61 -4.76 2.97
C ILE A 72 6.75 -5.06 1.98
N GLY A 73 7.96 -5.29 2.48
CA GLY A 73 9.09 -5.74 1.66
C GLY A 73 8.85 -7.10 1.01
N GLY A 74 8.25 -8.04 1.76
CA GLY A 74 7.84 -9.34 1.26
C GLY A 74 6.80 -9.23 0.14
N ILE A 75 5.80 -8.36 0.30
CA ILE A 75 4.82 -8.05 -0.75
C ILE A 75 5.52 -7.47 -1.98
N ALA A 76 6.35 -6.44 -1.82
CA ALA A 76 7.06 -5.81 -2.94
C ALA A 76 7.89 -6.84 -3.73
N GLY A 77 8.62 -7.71 -3.03
CA GLY A 77 9.37 -8.81 -3.64
C GLY A 77 8.49 -9.80 -4.40
N ALA A 78 7.34 -10.19 -3.83
CA ALA A 78 6.39 -11.08 -4.48
C ALA A 78 5.78 -10.47 -5.75
N LEU A 79 5.44 -9.17 -5.73
CA LEU A 79 4.96 -8.44 -6.91
C LEU A 79 6.03 -8.42 -8.01
N LEU A 80 7.28 -8.07 -7.66
CA LEU A 80 8.41 -8.05 -8.59
C LEU A 80 8.65 -9.43 -9.22
N ALA A 81 8.59 -10.49 -8.41
CA ALA A 81 8.74 -11.86 -8.89
C ALA A 81 7.59 -12.26 -9.85
N GLY A 82 6.34 -11.89 -9.52
CA GLY A 82 5.19 -12.12 -10.40
C GLY A 82 5.36 -11.46 -11.77
N ALA A 83 5.77 -10.19 -11.78
CA ALA A 83 6.05 -9.45 -13.02
C ALA A 83 7.25 -10.04 -13.80
N PHE A 84 8.33 -10.43 -13.12
CA PHE A 84 9.46 -11.12 -13.74
C PHE A 84 9.03 -12.39 -14.47
N HIS A 85 8.10 -13.16 -13.87
CA HIS A 85 7.51 -14.35 -14.47
C HIS A 85 6.35 -14.07 -15.43
N ARG A 86 6.09 -12.80 -15.77
CA ARG A 86 5.00 -12.34 -16.64
C ARG A 86 3.63 -12.85 -16.21
N ARG A 87 3.38 -12.85 -14.91
CA ARG A 87 2.09 -13.21 -14.32
C ARG A 87 1.36 -11.95 -13.87
N ALA A 88 0.05 -11.92 -14.11
CA ALA A 88 -0.82 -10.94 -13.50
C ALA A 88 -0.79 -11.12 -11.97
N VAL A 89 -0.70 -10.01 -11.23
CA VAL A 89 -0.69 -10.01 -9.77
C VAL A 89 -1.77 -9.07 -9.27
N VAL A 90 -2.70 -9.62 -8.49
CA VAL A 90 -3.77 -8.84 -7.89
C VAL A 90 -3.30 -8.25 -6.57
N VAL A 91 -3.31 -6.94 -6.47
CA VAL A 91 -3.01 -6.16 -5.26
C VAL A 91 -4.29 -6.06 -4.43
N ASP A 92 -4.22 -6.36 -3.14
CA ASP A 92 -5.40 -6.41 -2.27
C ASP A 92 -5.88 -5.02 -1.83
N GLY A 93 -5.53 -4.60 -0.61
CA GLY A 93 -5.86 -3.28 -0.07
C GLY A 93 -4.63 -2.44 0.28
N PHE A 94 -4.83 -1.48 1.17
CA PHE A 94 -3.87 -0.42 1.51
C PHE A 94 -2.42 -0.88 1.75
N ILE A 95 -2.21 -1.94 2.55
CA ILE A 95 -0.87 -2.45 2.86
C ILE A 95 -0.22 -3.08 1.61
N SER A 96 -0.99 -3.85 0.84
CA SER A 96 -0.51 -4.45 -0.40
C SER A 96 -0.12 -3.38 -1.42
N THR A 97 -0.88 -2.29 -1.48
CA THR A 97 -0.62 -1.16 -2.38
C THR A 97 0.60 -0.36 -1.94
N ALA A 98 0.90 -0.27 -0.63
CA ALA A 98 2.19 0.26 -0.18
C ALA A 98 3.37 -0.60 -0.69
N GLY A 99 3.23 -1.93 -0.69
CA GLY A 99 4.20 -2.82 -1.32
C GLY A 99 4.32 -2.60 -2.83
N ALA A 100 3.19 -2.32 -3.51
CA ALA A 100 3.17 -1.97 -4.93
C ALA A 100 3.88 -0.64 -5.22
N LEU A 101 3.74 0.38 -4.37
CA LEU A 101 4.49 1.63 -4.49
C LEU A 101 6.00 1.42 -4.38
N ILE A 102 6.46 0.61 -3.40
CA ILE A 102 7.88 0.26 -3.29
C ILE A 102 8.35 -0.45 -4.56
N ALA A 103 7.59 -1.44 -5.03
CA ALA A 103 7.95 -2.21 -6.22
C ALA A 103 7.98 -1.33 -7.49
N HIS A 104 7.03 -0.39 -7.63
CA HIS A 104 6.98 0.57 -8.74
C HIS A 104 8.15 1.56 -8.71
N ALA A 105 8.52 2.06 -7.53
CA ALA A 105 9.70 2.92 -7.37
C ALA A 105 11.01 2.20 -7.77
N LEU A 106 11.08 0.87 -7.59
CA LEU A 106 12.23 0.06 -8.01
C LEU A 106 12.19 -0.34 -9.49
N CYS A 107 10.99 -0.62 -10.02
CA CYS A 107 10.79 -1.07 -11.38
C CYS A 107 9.45 -0.51 -11.91
N PRO A 108 9.45 0.65 -12.58
CA PRO A 108 8.20 1.30 -13.00
C PRO A 108 7.32 0.48 -13.95
N THR A 109 7.93 -0.42 -14.74
CA THR A 109 7.21 -1.32 -15.65
C THR A 109 6.40 -2.41 -14.93
N ILE A 110 6.53 -2.54 -13.60
CA ILE A 110 5.74 -3.51 -12.85
C ILE A 110 4.23 -3.27 -12.97
N LYS A 111 3.81 -2.01 -13.14
CA LYS A 111 2.40 -1.61 -13.19
C LYS A 111 1.61 -2.36 -14.28
N ASP A 112 2.28 -2.75 -15.36
CA ASP A 112 1.67 -3.48 -16.48
C ASP A 112 1.24 -4.91 -16.10
N TYR A 113 1.65 -5.39 -14.91
CA TYR A 113 1.30 -6.70 -14.36
C TYR A 113 0.39 -6.60 -13.14
N LEU A 114 0.12 -5.39 -12.63
CA LEU A 114 -0.64 -5.19 -11.40
C LEU A 114 -2.11 -4.94 -11.71
N PHE A 115 -2.98 -5.59 -10.93
CA PHE A 115 -4.42 -5.39 -10.96
C PHE A 115 -4.87 -5.01 -9.55
N ALA A 116 -5.62 -3.93 -9.39
CA ALA A 116 -6.15 -3.55 -8.09
C ALA A 116 -7.42 -4.37 -7.81
N GLY A 117 -7.38 -5.23 -6.79
CA GLY A 117 -8.47 -6.12 -6.43
C GLY A 117 -9.68 -5.36 -5.92
N HIS A 118 -9.48 -4.49 -4.92
CA HIS A 118 -10.55 -3.65 -4.40
C HIS A 118 -10.06 -2.26 -3.94
N CYS A 119 -10.97 -1.32 -3.74
CA CYS A 119 -10.68 -0.10 -2.97
C CYS A 119 -10.96 -0.34 -1.48
N SER A 120 -9.93 -0.22 -0.64
CA SER A 120 -10.05 -0.13 0.82
C SER A 120 -10.70 1.18 1.27
N GLU A 121 -11.37 1.14 2.44
CA GLU A 121 -11.88 2.30 3.16
C GLU A 121 -10.78 3.16 3.83
N GLU A 122 -9.52 2.72 3.79
CA GLU A 122 -8.41 3.59 4.21
C GLU A 122 -8.29 4.78 3.24
N PRO A 123 -8.31 6.03 3.74
CA PRO A 123 -8.43 7.23 2.92
C PRO A 123 -7.28 7.38 1.93
N GLY A 124 -6.07 7.01 2.36
CA GLY A 124 -4.87 7.06 1.51
C GLY A 124 -4.87 6.04 0.38
N HIS A 125 -5.72 5.02 0.40
CA HIS A 125 -5.63 3.93 -0.57
C HIS A 125 -5.93 4.38 -2.00
N ARG A 126 -6.98 5.21 -2.17
CA ARG A 126 -7.34 5.76 -3.48
C ARG A 126 -6.20 6.58 -4.08
N ILE A 127 -5.53 7.39 -3.26
CA ILE A 127 -4.38 8.19 -3.67
C ILE A 127 -3.21 7.31 -4.14
N MET A 128 -2.94 6.20 -3.43
CA MET A 128 -1.90 5.25 -3.85
C MET A 128 -2.25 4.57 -5.19
N LEU A 129 -3.52 4.20 -5.39
CA LEU A 129 -4.00 3.60 -6.65
C LEU A 129 -3.91 4.59 -7.81
N GLU A 130 -4.34 5.84 -7.60
CA GLU A 130 -4.24 6.93 -8.58
C GLU A 130 -2.78 7.19 -8.98
N TYR A 131 -1.86 7.23 -8.02
CA TYR A 131 -0.42 7.38 -8.29
C TYR A 131 0.13 6.25 -9.18
N LEU A 132 -0.34 5.01 -8.95
CA LEU A 132 0.04 3.84 -9.75
C LEU A 132 -0.70 3.75 -11.09
N GLY A 133 -1.73 4.56 -11.31
CA GLY A 133 -2.62 4.49 -12.47
C GLY A 133 -3.46 3.21 -12.50
N LEU A 134 -3.84 2.69 -11.34
CA LEU A 134 -4.62 1.45 -11.20
C LEU A 134 -6.08 1.76 -10.84
N GLU A 135 -7.01 1.18 -11.57
CA GLU A 135 -8.44 1.22 -11.24
C GLU A 135 -8.83 -0.07 -10.49
N PRO A 136 -9.51 0.03 -9.33
CA PRO A 136 -9.92 -1.14 -8.57
C PRO A 136 -11.07 -1.89 -9.26
N ILE A 137 -10.96 -3.21 -9.32
CA ILE A 137 -11.99 -4.09 -9.90
C ILE A 137 -13.26 -4.09 -9.03
N LEU A 138 -13.10 -3.99 -7.71
CA LEU A 138 -14.19 -4.03 -6.74
C LEU A 138 -14.20 -2.78 -5.85
N ASP A 139 -15.39 -2.26 -5.53
CA ASP A 139 -15.59 -1.27 -4.47
C ASP A 139 -16.71 -1.75 -3.54
N LEU A 140 -16.31 -2.42 -2.45
CA LEU A 140 -17.20 -3.16 -1.55
C LEU A 140 -17.10 -2.66 -0.09
N GLY A 141 -16.44 -1.53 0.17
CA GLY A 141 -16.20 -1.02 1.52
C GLY A 141 -15.37 -1.97 2.40
N MET A 142 -14.49 -2.77 1.79
CA MET A 142 -13.69 -3.78 2.49
C MET A 142 -12.47 -3.16 3.18
N ARG A 143 -12.08 -3.70 4.34
CA ARG A 143 -10.90 -3.25 5.10
C ARG A 143 -10.20 -4.34 5.91
N LEU A 144 -10.49 -5.61 5.61
CA LEU A 144 -9.92 -6.75 6.33
C LEU A 144 -8.44 -6.96 6.00
N GLY A 145 -8.08 -6.85 4.72
CA GLY A 145 -6.75 -7.21 4.23
C GLY A 145 -6.65 -8.71 3.96
N GLU A 146 -5.49 -9.30 4.27
CA GLU A 146 -5.19 -10.73 4.15
C GLU A 146 -5.31 -11.31 2.72
N GLY A 147 -5.44 -10.47 1.70
CA GLY A 147 -5.63 -10.90 0.32
C GLY A 147 -7.09 -11.18 -0.05
N THR A 148 -8.03 -10.86 0.83
CA THR A 148 -9.45 -11.19 0.64
C THR A 148 -10.07 -10.49 -0.57
N GLY A 149 -9.80 -9.21 -0.79
CA GLY A 149 -10.27 -8.49 -1.96
C GLY A 149 -9.55 -8.92 -3.23
N ALA A 150 -8.26 -9.26 -3.15
CA ALA A 150 -7.53 -9.85 -4.26
C ALA A 150 -8.13 -11.19 -4.72
N THR A 151 -8.48 -12.08 -3.79
CA THR A 151 -9.13 -13.35 -4.10
C THR A 151 -10.52 -13.17 -4.71
N LEU A 152 -11.33 -12.24 -4.19
CA LEU A 152 -12.65 -11.95 -4.76
C LEU A 152 -12.56 -11.42 -6.20
N ALA A 153 -11.59 -10.54 -6.48
CA ALA A 153 -11.40 -9.96 -7.80
C ALA A 153 -10.99 -10.99 -8.86
N MET A 154 -10.29 -12.06 -8.48
CA MET A 154 -9.90 -13.12 -9.42
C MET A 154 -11.10 -13.75 -10.13
N GLY A 155 -12.22 -13.96 -9.42
CA GLY A 155 -13.44 -14.49 -10.03
C GLY A 155 -14.06 -13.54 -11.07
N VAL A 156 -13.85 -12.24 -10.95
CA VAL A 156 -14.26 -11.24 -11.95
C VAL A 156 -13.29 -11.24 -13.13
N MET A 157 -11.99 -11.39 -12.88
CA MET A 157 -10.97 -11.43 -13.94
C MET A 157 -11.06 -12.67 -14.83
N GLU A 158 -11.62 -13.77 -14.33
CA GLU A 158 -11.82 -15.02 -15.08
C GLU A 158 -13.06 -14.98 -15.99
N ALA A 159 -14.01 -14.08 -15.74
CA ALA A 159 -15.29 -13.97 -16.47
C ALA A 159 -15.15 -13.28 -17.83
#